data_AF-A0A267TIN1-F1
#
_entry.id   AF-A0A267TIN1-F1
#
_cell.length_a   1.000
_cell.length_b   1.000
_cell.length_c   1.000
_cell.angle_alpha   90.00
_cell.angle_beta   90.00
_cell.angle_gamma   90.00
#
_symmetry.space_group_name_H-M   'P 1'
#
loop_
_entity.id
_entity.type
_entity.pdbx_description
1 polymer ?
#
loop_
_entity_poly.entity_id
_entity_poly.type
_entity_poly.pdbx_seq_one_letter_code
_entity_poly.pdbx_strand_id
1 'polypeptide(L)'
;MKNISLRFLWIAFMLLCQHSFSQKFFDPSVKKVLFIGNSITYSGEYIQLFETIYRLQNPESKVEFYNCSLPSETVSGLSEEGHANGRFPRPVLFERLDRVLKMIHPDVVIATYGINDGIYQPFSEERFLKFQEGIQKLHQQVEAMGAKIIHLTPSVYEEKKKEATFNYAEVMDRYAQWLIAQKNGR
;
A
#
# COMPACT_ATOMS: atom_id res chain seq x y z
N MET A 1 -39.82 46.24 5.25
CA MET A 1 -38.99 45.59 4.21
C MET A 1 -37.52 45.37 4.66
N LYS A 2 -37.24 44.91 5.89
CA LYS A 2 -35.86 44.72 6.40
C LYS A 2 -35.47 43.26 6.71
N ASN A 3 -36.40 42.30 6.65
CA ASN A 3 -36.16 40.91 7.08
C ASN A 3 -35.98 39.90 5.93
N ILE A 4 -36.09 40.35 4.67
CA ILE A 4 -35.94 39.46 3.50
C ILE A 4 -34.46 39.25 3.18
N SER A 5 -33.61 40.28 3.32
CA SER A 5 -32.18 40.20 3.00
C SER A 5 -31.39 39.23 3.89
N LEU A 6 -31.74 39.14 5.18
CA LEU A 6 -31.05 38.25 6.12
C LEU A 6 -31.33 36.77 5.82
N ARG A 7 -32.57 36.42 5.43
CA ARG A 7 -32.95 35.04 5.09
C ARG A 7 -32.25 34.53 3.83
N PHE A 8 -32.07 35.39 2.82
CA PHE A 8 -31.27 35.04 1.64
C PHE A 8 -29.78 34.84 1.97
N LEU A 9 -29.24 35.62 2.91
CA LEU A 9 -27.86 35.47 3.37
C LEU A 9 -27.64 34.14 4.11
N TRP A 10 -28.60 33.70 4.92
CA TRP A 10 -28.56 32.40 5.62
C TRP A 10 -28.72 31.20 4.67
N ILE A 11 -29.56 31.30 3.65
CA ILE A 11 -29.70 30.26 2.62
C ILE A 11 -28.41 30.14 1.79
N ALA A 12 -27.81 31.28 1.42
CA ALA A 12 -26.51 31.30 0.74
C ALA A 12 -25.39 30.71 1.60
N PHE A 13 -25.38 31.01 2.91
CA PHE A 13 -24.41 30.44 3.86
C PHE A 13 -24.58 28.92 4.04
N MET A 14 -25.82 28.41 4.11
CA MET A 14 -26.05 26.96 4.16
C MET A 14 -25.65 26.25 2.85
N LEU A 15 -25.85 26.87 1.69
CA LEU A 15 -25.43 26.32 0.40
C LEU A 15 -23.90 26.30 0.25
N LEU A 16 -23.19 27.29 0.79
CA LEU A 16 -21.72 27.33 0.81
C LEU A 16 -21.09 26.29 1.76
N CYS A 17 -21.77 25.94 2.86
CA CYS A 17 -21.30 24.91 3.79
C CYS A 17 -21.50 23.46 3.29
N GLN A 18 -22.28 23.23 2.21
CA GLN A 18 -22.48 21.89 1.65
C GLN A 18 -21.36 21.44 0.69
N HIS A 19 -20.34 22.26 0.46
CA HIS A 19 -19.19 21.91 -0.37
C HIS A 19 -17.90 21.73 0.43
N SER A 20 -17.99 21.13 1.62
CA SER A 20 -16.88 20.33 2.10
C SER A 20 -16.77 19.10 1.19
N PHE A 21 -16.04 19.23 0.08
CA PHE A 21 -15.67 18.08 -0.74
C PHE A 21 -14.85 17.14 0.14
N SER A 22 -15.50 16.14 0.73
CA SER A 22 -14.81 14.95 1.20
C SER A 22 -14.06 14.40 -0.01
N GLN A 23 -12.73 14.40 0.05
CA GLN A 23 -11.92 13.87 -1.04
C GLN A 23 -12.32 12.40 -1.23
N LYS A 24 -12.94 12.09 -2.37
CA LYS A 24 -13.34 10.72 -2.67
C LYS A 24 -12.08 9.86 -2.72
N PHE A 25 -12.07 8.78 -1.94
CA PHE A 25 -10.90 7.90 -1.84
C PHE A 25 -10.59 7.22 -3.19
N PHE A 26 -11.64 6.80 -3.91
CA PHE A 26 -11.53 6.26 -5.26
C PHE A 26 -12.36 7.07 -6.25
N ASP A 27 -11.91 7.07 -7.50
CA ASP A 27 -12.73 7.53 -8.62
C ASP A 27 -14.00 6.66 -8.74
N PRO A 28 -15.18 7.22 -9.09
CA PRO A 28 -16.41 6.45 -9.25
C PRO A 28 -16.33 5.28 -10.25
N SER A 29 -15.39 5.32 -11.19
CA SER A 29 -15.12 4.24 -12.15
C SER A 29 -14.49 3.00 -11.51
N VAL A 30 -13.79 3.13 -10.38
CA VAL A 30 -13.13 2.01 -9.68
C VAL A 30 -14.17 0.98 -9.26
N LYS A 31 -13.91 -0.28 -9.58
CA LYS A 31 -14.71 -1.45 -9.21
C LYS A 31 -13.90 -2.46 -8.41
N LYS A 32 -12.61 -2.63 -8.68
CA LYS A 32 -11.78 -3.64 -8.04
C LYS A 32 -10.50 -3.04 -7.48
N VAL A 33 -10.26 -3.28 -6.20
CA VAL A 33 -9.06 -2.86 -5.49
C VAL A 33 -8.34 -4.11 -5.01
N LEU A 34 -7.09 -4.27 -5.44
CA LEU A 34 -6.24 -5.39 -5.09
C LEU A 34 -5.18 -4.96 -4.07
N PHE A 35 -5.11 -5.65 -2.94
CA PHE A 35 -4.02 -5.56 -1.99
C PHE A 35 -3.01 -6.68 -2.23
N ILE A 36 -1.75 -6.30 -2.33
CA ILE A 36 -0.60 -7.21 -2.39
C ILE A 36 0.46 -6.78 -1.37
N GLY A 37 1.08 -7.75 -0.74
CA GLY A 37 2.07 -7.52 0.29
C GLY A 37 2.47 -8.81 0.98
N ASN A 38 3.14 -8.65 2.11
CA ASN A 38 3.64 -9.74 2.93
C ASN A 38 2.64 -10.17 4.03
N SER A 39 3.13 -10.79 5.11
CA SER A 39 2.35 -11.29 6.25
C SER A 39 1.46 -10.23 6.91
N ILE A 40 1.89 -8.98 6.96
CA ILE A 40 1.10 -7.87 7.54
C ILE A 40 -0.14 -7.57 6.69
N THR A 41 0.00 -7.64 5.36
CA THR A 41 -1.14 -7.44 4.47
C THR A 41 -1.99 -8.71 4.38
N TYR A 42 -1.35 -9.88 4.42
CA TYR A 42 -2.03 -11.17 4.45
C TYR A 42 -2.98 -11.32 5.66
N SER A 43 -2.61 -10.82 6.85
CA SER A 43 -3.49 -10.89 8.03
C SER A 43 -4.80 -10.13 7.82
N GLY A 44 -4.80 -9.12 6.94
CA GLY A 44 -6.01 -8.44 6.47
C GLY A 44 -6.64 -7.45 7.45
N GLU A 45 -6.10 -7.30 8.67
CA GLU A 45 -6.70 -6.45 9.71
C GLU A 45 -6.86 -4.99 9.27
N TYR A 46 -5.79 -4.40 8.70
CA TYR A 46 -5.88 -3.02 8.23
C TYR A 46 -6.75 -2.87 6.98
N ILE A 47 -6.82 -3.92 6.15
CA ILE A 47 -7.70 -3.95 4.97
C ILE A 47 -9.16 -3.95 5.44
N GLN A 48 -9.49 -4.76 6.44
CA GLN A 48 -10.83 -4.83 7.00
C GLN A 48 -11.24 -3.51 7.65
N LEU A 49 -10.34 -2.87 8.38
CA LEU A 49 -10.58 -1.54 8.94
C LEU A 49 -10.80 -0.50 7.84
N PHE A 50 -9.94 -0.50 6.82
CA PHE A 50 -10.05 0.40 5.67
C PHE A 50 -11.37 0.20 4.92
N GLU A 51 -11.72 -1.04 4.59
CA GLU A 51 -12.97 -1.40 3.92
C GLU A 51 -14.18 -0.99 4.75
N THR A 52 -14.14 -1.21 6.08
CA THR A 52 -15.23 -0.80 6.99
C THR A 52 -15.45 0.71 6.92
N ILE A 53 -14.39 1.51 7.05
CA ILE A 53 -14.48 2.97 6.96
C ILE A 53 -14.97 3.40 5.57
N TYR A 54 -14.43 2.79 4.52
CA TYR A 54 -14.82 3.09 3.14
C TYR A 54 -16.32 2.82 2.90
N ARG A 55 -16.83 1.67 3.35
CA ARG A 55 -18.24 1.30 3.19
C ARG A 55 -19.17 2.19 4.01
N LEU A 56 -18.79 2.58 5.22
CA LEU A 56 -19.56 3.53 6.03
C LEU A 56 -19.68 4.91 5.34
N GLN A 57 -18.62 5.36 4.68
CA GLN A 57 -18.61 6.64 3.95
C GLN A 57 -19.24 6.55 2.56
N ASN A 58 -19.33 5.35 1.97
CA ASN A 58 -19.80 5.11 0.61
C ASN A 58 -20.76 3.91 0.58
N PRO A 59 -21.93 3.98 1.23
CA PRO A 59 -22.82 2.83 1.41
C PRO A 59 -23.33 2.24 0.08
N GLU A 60 -23.46 3.06 -0.96
CA GLU A 60 -23.87 2.64 -2.31
C GLU A 60 -22.72 2.06 -3.15
N SER A 61 -21.48 2.11 -2.65
CA SER A 61 -20.32 1.63 -3.40
C SER A 61 -20.32 0.11 -3.54
N LYS A 62 -20.09 -0.34 -4.78
CA LYS A 62 -19.94 -1.76 -5.13
C LYS A 62 -18.49 -2.15 -5.36
N VAL A 63 -17.54 -1.37 -4.83
CA VAL A 63 -16.11 -1.73 -4.93
C VAL A 63 -15.85 -3.05 -4.21
N GLU A 64 -15.14 -3.93 -4.90
CA GLU A 64 -14.66 -5.21 -4.42
C GLU A 64 -13.21 -5.09 -3.97
N PHE A 65 -12.90 -5.62 -2.79
CA PHE A 65 -11.57 -5.62 -2.21
C PHE A 65 -11.00 -7.03 -2.23
N TYR A 66 -9.82 -7.19 -2.81
CA TYR A 66 -9.13 -8.47 -2.95
C TYR A 66 -7.83 -8.43 -2.15
N ASN A 67 -7.65 -9.37 -1.23
CA ASN A 67 -6.35 -9.57 -0.58
C ASN A 67 -5.65 -10.78 -1.21
N CYS A 68 -4.67 -10.52 -2.07
CA CYS A 68 -3.83 -11.56 -2.65
C CYS A 68 -2.39 -11.43 -2.13
N SER A 69 -2.22 -11.20 -0.84
CA SER A 69 -0.90 -11.12 -0.20
C SER A 69 -0.36 -12.51 0.14
N LEU A 70 0.95 -12.62 0.35
CA LEU A 70 1.60 -13.88 0.70
C LEU A 70 2.61 -13.65 1.84
N PRO A 71 2.55 -14.39 2.96
CA PRO A 71 3.52 -14.25 4.04
C PRO A 71 4.97 -14.41 3.57
N SER A 72 5.88 -13.71 4.24
CA SER A 72 7.32 -13.70 3.94
C SER A 72 7.75 -13.15 2.58
N GLU A 73 6.81 -12.79 1.70
CA GLU A 73 7.09 -12.38 0.31
C GLU A 73 7.95 -11.12 0.20
N THR A 74 8.81 -11.10 -0.83
CA THR A 74 9.70 -9.99 -1.19
C THR A 74 9.48 -9.54 -2.64
N VAL A 75 9.87 -8.30 -2.92
CA VAL A 75 10.07 -7.78 -4.28
C VAL A 75 11.55 -7.79 -4.67
N SER A 76 12.46 -7.78 -3.70
CA SER A 76 13.90 -7.87 -3.91
C SER A 76 14.39 -9.24 -4.40
N GLY A 77 13.59 -10.30 -4.20
CA GLY A 77 14.00 -11.67 -4.48
C GLY A 77 15.02 -12.24 -3.48
N LEU A 78 15.30 -11.52 -2.40
CA LEU A 78 16.28 -11.91 -1.39
C LEU A 78 15.65 -12.85 -0.34
N SER A 79 16.51 -13.71 0.23
CA SER A 79 16.18 -14.58 1.35
C SER A 79 17.42 -14.75 2.23
N GLU A 80 17.27 -14.65 3.55
CA GLU A 80 18.30 -15.03 4.49
C GLU A 80 18.54 -16.54 4.51
N GLU A 81 19.75 -16.92 4.94
CA GLU A 81 20.09 -18.31 5.20
C GLU A 81 19.19 -18.89 6.31
N GLY A 82 18.74 -20.13 6.12
CA GLY A 82 17.90 -20.83 7.10
C GLY A 82 16.44 -20.34 7.17
N HIS A 83 15.98 -19.48 6.24
CA HIS A 83 14.56 -19.08 6.19
C HIS A 83 13.62 -20.28 6.28
N ALA A 84 12.53 -20.13 7.05
CA ALA A 84 11.57 -21.20 7.32
C ALA A 84 12.19 -22.52 7.83
N ASN A 85 13.26 -22.44 8.62
CA ASN A 85 14.10 -23.56 9.09
C ASN A 85 14.72 -24.35 7.93
N GLY A 86 15.14 -23.65 6.88
CA GLY A 86 15.76 -24.23 5.68
C GLY A 86 14.80 -24.93 4.73
N ARG A 87 13.48 -24.88 4.96
CA ARG A 87 12.50 -25.59 4.11
C ARG A 87 12.33 -24.97 2.74
N PHE A 88 12.38 -23.63 2.66
CA PHE A 88 12.23 -22.88 1.41
C PHE A 88 12.77 -21.45 1.58
N PRO A 89 13.25 -20.81 0.50
CA PRO A 89 13.59 -19.39 0.52
C PRO A 89 12.32 -18.53 0.60
N ARG A 90 12.46 -17.25 0.97
CA ARG A 90 11.34 -16.30 0.90
C ARG A 90 10.65 -16.33 -0.47
N PRO A 91 9.31 -16.31 -0.53
CA PRO A 91 8.62 -16.26 -1.81
C PRO A 91 8.86 -14.91 -2.51
N VAL A 92 8.83 -14.92 -3.84
CA VAL A 92 9.10 -13.73 -4.66
C VAL A 92 7.85 -13.36 -5.43
N LEU A 93 7.38 -12.12 -5.28
CA LEU A 93 6.13 -11.64 -5.89
C LEU A 93 6.04 -11.94 -7.39
N PHE A 94 7.15 -11.76 -8.10
CA PHE A 94 7.19 -11.90 -9.55
C PHE A 94 6.95 -13.31 -10.08
N GLU A 95 6.96 -14.34 -9.22
CA GLU A 95 6.57 -15.70 -9.59
C GLU A 95 5.06 -15.84 -9.82
N ARG A 96 4.26 -14.91 -9.28
CA ARG A 96 2.79 -14.98 -9.31
C ARG A 96 2.07 -13.72 -9.75
N LEU A 97 2.74 -12.57 -9.78
CA LEU A 97 2.12 -11.26 -10.05
C LEU A 97 1.28 -11.26 -11.33
N ASP A 98 1.83 -11.77 -12.44
CA ASP A 98 1.11 -11.82 -13.73
C ASP A 98 -0.21 -12.61 -13.64
N ARG A 99 -0.20 -13.77 -12.97
CA ARG A 99 -1.41 -14.59 -12.77
C ARG A 99 -2.44 -13.88 -11.92
N VAL A 100 -2.01 -13.20 -10.85
CA VAL A 100 -2.90 -12.44 -9.96
C VAL A 100 -3.54 -11.29 -10.72
N LEU A 101 -2.75 -10.49 -11.45
CA LEU A 101 -3.26 -9.34 -12.21
C LEU A 101 -4.25 -9.78 -13.31
N LYS A 102 -3.95 -10.86 -14.04
CA LYS A 102 -4.85 -11.42 -15.05
C LYS A 102 -6.13 -12.04 -14.48
N MET A 103 -6.09 -12.57 -13.26
CA MET A 103 -7.28 -13.16 -12.65
C MET A 103 -8.23 -12.10 -12.11
N ILE A 104 -7.68 -11.06 -11.47
CA ILE A 104 -8.48 -10.04 -10.79
C ILE A 104 -8.90 -8.93 -11.75
N HIS A 105 -8.00 -8.52 -12.66
CA HIS A 105 -8.12 -7.30 -13.46
C HIS A 105 -8.46 -6.09 -12.58
N PRO A 106 -7.56 -5.68 -11.66
CA PRO A 106 -7.83 -4.60 -10.72
C PRO A 106 -7.80 -3.23 -11.40
N ASP A 107 -8.58 -2.27 -10.89
CA ASP A 107 -8.47 -0.86 -11.28
C ASP A 107 -7.39 -0.14 -10.45
N VAL A 108 -7.25 -0.55 -9.18
CA VAL A 108 -6.26 -0.03 -8.24
C VAL A 108 -5.56 -1.18 -7.53
N VAL A 109 -4.23 -1.11 -7.44
CA VAL A 109 -3.40 -2.00 -6.64
C VAL A 109 -2.81 -1.20 -5.47
N ILE A 110 -3.00 -1.68 -4.24
CA ILE A 110 -2.36 -1.15 -3.04
C ILE A 110 -1.26 -2.14 -2.65
N ALA A 111 0.00 -1.69 -2.68
CA ALA A 111 1.16 -2.54 -2.52
C ALA A 111 2.00 -2.14 -1.30
N THR A 112 2.30 -3.10 -0.42
CA THR A 112 3.12 -2.88 0.78
C THR A 112 4.25 -3.91 0.87
N TYR A 113 5.46 -3.49 0.54
CA TYR A 113 6.69 -4.31 0.57
C TYR A 113 7.84 -3.56 1.24
N GLY A 114 8.88 -4.26 1.67
CA GLY A 114 10.08 -3.71 2.29
C GLY A 114 10.55 -4.45 3.53
N ILE A 115 9.63 -4.82 4.43
CA ILE A 115 9.98 -5.42 5.74
C ILE A 115 10.81 -6.71 5.62
N ASN A 116 10.52 -7.52 4.61
CA ASN A 116 11.25 -8.77 4.34
C ASN A 116 12.44 -8.57 3.39
N ASP A 117 12.46 -7.46 2.64
CA ASP A 117 13.40 -7.23 1.55
C ASP A 117 14.82 -6.92 2.03
N GLY A 118 14.94 -6.33 3.22
CA GLY A 118 16.23 -6.17 3.92
C GLY A 118 16.70 -7.45 4.62
N ILE A 119 15.92 -8.54 4.57
CA ILE A 119 16.19 -9.86 5.17
C ILE A 119 16.63 -9.82 6.64
N TYR A 120 16.16 -8.81 7.39
CA TYR A 120 16.51 -8.59 8.80
C TYR A 120 18.02 -8.51 9.04
N GLN A 121 18.74 -7.87 8.11
CA GLN A 121 20.17 -7.58 8.17
C GLN A 121 20.42 -6.06 8.26
N PRO A 122 21.64 -5.62 8.66
CA PRO A 122 22.01 -4.21 8.60
C PRO A 122 21.78 -3.61 7.22
N PHE A 123 21.66 -2.29 7.12
CA PHE A 123 21.54 -1.63 5.83
C PHE A 123 22.69 -2.02 4.89
N SER A 124 22.37 -2.24 3.61
CA SER A 124 23.33 -2.43 2.54
C SER A 124 22.77 -1.81 1.27
N GLU A 125 23.60 -1.07 0.55
CA GLU A 125 23.25 -0.48 -0.75
C GLU A 125 22.83 -1.56 -1.76
N GLU A 126 23.45 -2.73 -1.72
CA GLU A 126 23.11 -3.84 -2.63
C GLU A 126 21.67 -4.34 -2.40
N ARG A 127 21.29 -4.58 -1.14
CA ARG A 127 19.93 -5.00 -0.79
C ARG A 127 18.91 -3.92 -1.08
N PHE A 128 19.29 -2.67 -0.81
CA PHE A 128 18.46 -1.52 -1.10
C PHE A 128 18.18 -1.38 -2.60
N LEU A 129 19.20 -1.53 -3.45
CA LEU A 129 19.05 -1.53 -4.90
C LEU A 129 18.09 -2.63 -5.37
N LYS A 130 18.20 -3.85 -4.83
CA LYS A 130 17.28 -4.94 -5.15
C LYS A 130 15.83 -4.61 -4.79
N PHE A 131 15.62 -3.98 -3.63
CA PHE A 131 14.30 -3.48 -3.24
C PHE A 131 13.78 -2.42 -4.23
N GLN A 132 14.61 -1.44 -4.61
CA GLN A 132 14.23 -0.39 -5.55
C GLN A 132 13.86 -0.95 -6.92
N GLU A 133 14.69 -1.84 -7.48
CA GLU A 133 14.44 -2.56 -8.74
C GLU A 133 13.12 -3.35 -8.66
N GLY A 134 12.89 -4.06 -7.55
CA GLY A 134 11.64 -4.78 -7.31
C GLY A 134 10.42 -3.85 -7.30
N ILE A 135 10.48 -2.74 -6.57
CA ILE A 135 9.37 -1.77 -6.55
C ILE A 135 9.11 -1.20 -7.95
N GLN A 136 10.15 -0.81 -8.69
CA GLN A 136 10.01 -0.27 -10.05
C GLN A 136 9.40 -1.31 -11.01
N LYS A 137 9.87 -2.56 -10.96
CA LYS A 137 9.34 -3.64 -11.77
C LYS A 137 7.87 -3.92 -11.45
N LEU A 138 7.50 -3.96 -10.17
CA LEU A 138 6.11 -4.10 -9.74
C LEU A 138 5.25 -2.96 -10.31
N HIS A 139 5.71 -1.71 -10.16
CA HIS A 139 5.02 -0.53 -10.66
C HIS A 139 4.74 -0.63 -12.16
N GLN A 140 5.78 -0.91 -12.96
CA GLN A 140 5.68 -1.04 -14.41
C GLN A 140 4.72 -2.16 -14.84
N GLN A 141 4.76 -3.33 -14.20
CA GLN A 141 3.88 -4.44 -14.55
C GLN A 141 2.40 -4.15 -14.24
N VAL A 142 2.13 -3.40 -13.18
CA VAL A 142 0.76 -3.02 -12.81
C VAL A 142 0.22 -1.94 -13.74
N GLU A 143 1.02 -0.91 -14.04
CA GLU A 143 0.62 0.15 -14.98
C GLU A 143 0.44 -0.38 -16.42
N ALA A 144 1.27 -1.34 -16.84
CA ALA A 144 1.12 -2.00 -18.14
C ALA A 144 -0.21 -2.76 -18.29
N MET A 145 -0.88 -3.11 -17.19
CA MET A 145 -2.23 -3.71 -17.17
C MET A 145 -3.34 -2.65 -17.21
N GLY A 146 -2.99 -1.35 -17.16
CA GLY A 146 -3.94 -0.24 -17.08
C GLY A 146 -4.46 0.06 -15.66
N ALA A 147 -3.91 -0.61 -14.64
CA ALA A 147 -4.28 -0.39 -13.25
C ALA A 147 -3.44 0.73 -12.62
N LYS A 148 -4.04 1.51 -11.73
CA LYS A 148 -3.30 2.44 -10.88
C LYS A 148 -2.63 1.68 -9.75
N ILE A 149 -1.46 2.13 -9.29
CA ILE A 149 -0.78 1.53 -8.13
C ILE A 149 -0.46 2.58 -7.07
N ILE A 150 -0.72 2.22 -5.81
CA ILE A 150 -0.40 3.00 -4.62
C ILE A 150 0.58 2.16 -3.79
N HIS A 151 1.80 2.66 -3.63
CA HIS A 151 2.77 2.05 -2.74
C HIS A 151 2.60 2.62 -1.34
N LEU A 152 2.37 1.75 -0.36
CA LEU A 152 2.46 2.10 1.06
C LEU A 152 3.91 1.90 1.52
N THR A 153 4.39 2.78 2.39
CA THR A 153 5.70 2.61 3.01
C THR A 153 5.72 1.35 3.87
N PRO A 154 6.89 0.70 4.03
CA PRO A 154 7.04 -0.42 4.95
C PRO A 154 6.56 -0.05 6.36
N SER A 155 5.96 -1.01 7.06
CA SER A 155 5.59 -0.82 8.47
C SER A 155 6.83 -0.59 9.33
N VAL A 156 6.65 0.19 10.40
CA VAL A 156 7.69 0.38 11.42
C VAL A 156 8.04 -0.97 12.03
N TYR A 157 9.34 -1.21 12.24
CA TYR A 157 9.84 -2.40 12.89
C TYR A 157 10.36 -2.03 14.27
N GLU A 158 9.84 -2.68 15.31
CA GLU A 158 10.37 -2.56 16.66
C GLU A 158 11.34 -3.72 16.93
N GLU A 159 12.60 -3.38 17.16
CA GLU A 159 13.61 -4.38 17.53
C GLU A 159 13.33 -4.88 18.95
N LYS A 160 13.06 -6.18 19.06
CA LYS A 160 12.69 -6.81 20.35
C LYS A 160 13.90 -7.38 21.09
N LYS A 161 15.05 -7.54 20.41
CA LYS A 161 16.25 -8.10 21.03
C LYS A 161 17.04 -7.01 21.75
N LYS A 162 17.20 -7.16 23.06
CA LYS A 162 18.02 -6.26 23.90
C LYS A 162 19.49 -6.19 23.47
N GLU A 163 19.98 -7.22 22.80
CA GLU A 163 21.37 -7.35 22.33
C GLU A 163 21.50 -7.14 20.80
N ALA A 164 20.51 -6.52 20.16
CA ALA A 164 20.61 -6.23 18.73
C ALA A 164 21.80 -5.32 18.45
N THR A 165 22.65 -5.74 17.50
CA THR A 165 23.85 -5.00 17.10
C THR A 165 23.57 -3.87 16.12
N PHE A 166 22.33 -3.77 15.62
CA PHE A 166 21.84 -2.71 14.75
C PHE A 166 20.32 -2.56 14.90
N ASN A 167 19.78 -1.41 14.47
CA ASN A 167 18.35 -1.14 14.50
C ASN A 167 17.74 -1.30 13.10
N TYR A 168 16.90 -2.32 12.90
CA TYR A 168 16.28 -2.56 11.60
C TYR A 168 15.20 -1.52 11.23
N ALA A 169 14.70 -0.74 12.19
CA ALA A 169 13.84 0.41 11.91
C ALA A 169 14.53 1.41 10.96
N GLU A 170 15.84 1.61 11.09
CA GLU A 170 16.59 2.54 10.24
C GLU A 170 16.65 2.07 8.78
N VAL A 171 16.61 0.74 8.54
CA VAL A 171 16.47 0.18 7.19
C VAL A 171 15.09 0.52 6.62
N MET A 172 14.03 0.38 7.43
CA MET A 172 12.67 0.72 7.03
C MET A 172 12.51 2.21 6.74
N ASP A 173 13.13 3.08 7.54
CA ASP A 173 13.12 4.52 7.33
C ASP A 173 13.76 4.89 5.99
N ARG A 174 14.92 4.30 5.65
CA ARG A 174 15.58 4.53 4.35
C ARG A 174 14.72 4.07 3.18
N TYR A 175 14.09 2.90 3.30
CA TYR A 175 13.22 2.36 2.25
C TYR A 175 11.97 3.23 2.08
N ALA A 176 11.37 3.68 3.18
CA ALA A 176 10.22 4.59 3.19
C ALA A 176 10.57 5.96 2.59
N GLN A 177 11.69 6.57 3.00
CA GLN A 177 12.15 7.86 2.48
C GLN A 177 12.34 7.82 0.96
N TRP A 178 12.95 6.76 0.44
CA TRP A 178 13.12 6.62 -1.01
C TRP A 178 11.79 6.44 -1.73
N LEU A 179 10.87 5.61 -1.22
CA LEU A 179 9.53 5.46 -1.79
C LEU A 179 8.79 6.80 -1.85
N ILE A 180 8.83 7.58 -0.76
CA ILE A 180 8.21 8.91 -0.69
C ILE A 180 8.85 9.85 -1.72
N ALA A 181 10.17 9.82 -1.87
CA ALA A 181 10.87 10.65 -2.86
C ALA A 181 10.41 10.35 -4.30
N GLN A 182 9.97 9.13 -4.59
CA GLN A 182 9.45 8.77 -5.91
C GLN A 182 8.10 9.43 -6.24
N LYS A 183 7.43 10.09 -5.28
CA LYS A 183 6.18 10.82 -5.51
C LYS A 183 6.39 12.10 -6.32
N ASN A 184 7.56 12.73 -6.19
CA ASN A 184 7.87 14.04 -6.80
C ASN A 184 8.64 13.92 -8.13
N GLY A 185 9.11 12.72 -8.47
CA GLY A 185 9.86 12.43 -9.69
C GLY A 185 9.00 11.82 -10.81
N ARG A 186 7.67 11.91 -10.69
CA ARG A 186 6.68 11.35 -11.63
C ARG A 186 5.67 12.41 -12.02
#